data_AF-A0A2R7M435-F1
#
_entry.id   AF-A0A2R7M435-F1
#
_cell.length_a   1.000
_cell.length_b   1.000
_cell.length_c   1.000
_cell.angle_alpha   90.00
_cell.angle_beta   90.00
_cell.angle_gamma   90.00
#
_symmetry.space_group_name_H-M   'P 1'
#
loop_
_entity.id
_entity.type
_entity.pdbx_description
1 polymer ?
#
loop_
_entity_poly.entity_id
_entity_poly.type
_entity_poly.pdbx_seq_one_letter_code
_entity_poly.pdbx_strand_id
1 'polypeptide(L)'
;MTRFIVAPQWQGSSSSRAMQLIDGAEAIAGDLPRASTTVLEAPPEAGDAQGTRVQRMSALVRMRERIHEAVRAADEPTVVIGGDCGVALGAVSAVAGDDLAVVWLDAHADLNTPD
;
A
#
# COMPACT_ATOMS: atom_id res chain seq x y z
N MET A 1 0.72 12.20 -17.77
CA MET A 1 1.64 11.03 -17.79
C MET A 1 1.49 10.27 -16.48
N THR A 2 1.40 8.93 -16.54
CA THR A 2 1.22 8.07 -15.35
C THR A 2 2.31 8.31 -14.29
N ARG A 3 1.89 8.43 -13.03
CA ARG A 3 2.76 8.47 -11.85
C ARG A 3 2.84 7.09 -11.21
N PHE A 4 4.00 6.74 -10.66
CA PHE A 4 4.21 5.49 -9.94
C PHE A 4 4.53 5.78 -8.49
N ILE A 5 3.87 5.08 -7.58
CA ILE A 5 4.14 5.16 -6.13
C ILE A 5 4.52 3.78 -5.66
N VAL A 6 5.75 3.61 -5.18
CA VAL A 6 6.23 2.35 -4.62
C VAL A 6 6.00 2.41 -3.11
N ALA A 7 5.17 1.52 -2.60
CA ALA A 7 4.77 1.42 -1.20
C ALA A 7 5.11 0.01 -0.69
N PRO A 8 6.35 -0.24 -0.23
CA PRO A 8 6.84 -1.56 0.17
C PRO A 8 6.29 -2.00 1.55
N GLN A 9 4.96 -1.93 1.72
CA GLN A 9 4.27 -2.36 2.93
C GLN A 9 4.31 -3.88 3.04
N TRP A 10 4.77 -4.36 4.18
CA TRP A 10 4.81 -5.79 4.51
C TRP A 10 4.04 -6.11 5.80
N GLN A 11 3.75 -5.08 6.60
CA GLN A 11 3.20 -5.22 7.94
C GLN A 11 1.81 -5.88 7.93
N GLY A 12 1.05 -5.79 6.83
CA GLY A 12 -0.26 -6.40 6.70
C GLY A 12 -0.21 -7.91 6.43
N SER A 13 0.96 -8.43 6.04
CA SER A 13 1.14 -9.85 5.79
C SER A 13 1.37 -10.64 7.09
N SER A 14 0.63 -11.74 7.23
CA SER A 14 0.81 -12.76 8.26
C SER A 14 1.90 -13.78 7.92
N SER A 15 2.51 -13.70 6.73
CA SER A 15 3.57 -14.59 6.29
C SER A 15 4.82 -14.46 7.18
N SER A 16 5.45 -15.58 7.51
CA SER A 16 6.78 -15.59 8.15
C SER A 16 7.88 -14.99 7.27
N ARG A 17 7.61 -14.83 5.97
CA ARG A 17 8.49 -14.22 4.97
C ARG A 17 8.02 -12.84 4.50
N ALA A 18 7.16 -12.17 5.28
CA ALA A 18 6.52 -10.91 4.89
C ALA A 18 7.49 -9.83 4.36
N MET A 19 8.68 -9.71 4.94
CA MET A 19 9.67 -8.70 4.50
C MET A 19 10.12 -8.88 3.03
N GLN A 20 9.96 -10.05 2.42
CA GLN A 20 10.25 -10.25 0.99
C GLN A 20 9.33 -9.45 0.07
N LEU A 21 8.21 -8.95 0.59
CA LEU A 21 7.35 -8.02 -0.13
C LEU A 21 8.06 -6.69 -0.42
N ILE A 22 9.04 -6.30 0.41
CA ILE A 22 9.92 -5.15 0.15
C ILE A 22 10.74 -5.43 -1.10
N ASP A 23 11.44 -6.56 -1.13
CA ASP A 23 12.27 -6.98 -2.28
C ASP A 23 11.45 -7.03 -3.58
N GLY A 24 10.22 -7.53 -3.52
CA GLY A 24 9.30 -7.57 -4.67
C GLY A 24 8.91 -6.19 -5.19
N ALA A 25 8.56 -5.27 -4.29
CA ALA A 25 8.24 -3.89 -4.64
C ALA A 25 9.45 -3.16 -5.21
N GLU A 26 10.64 -3.37 -4.65
CA GLU A 26 11.90 -2.79 -5.13
C GLU A 26 12.32 -3.34 -6.49
N ALA A 27 12.11 -4.65 -6.73
CA ALA A 27 12.38 -5.26 -8.03
C ALA A 27 11.52 -4.62 -9.12
N ILE A 28 10.21 -4.44 -8.88
CA ILE A 28 9.33 -3.73 -9.81
C ILE A 28 9.77 -2.28 -9.98
N ALA A 29 10.13 -1.59 -8.89
CA ALA A 29 10.60 -0.21 -8.95
C ALA A 29 11.84 -0.03 -9.84
N GLY A 30 12.72 -1.04 -9.90
CA GLY A 30 13.90 -1.07 -10.77
C GLY A 30 13.58 -0.94 -12.27
N ASP A 31 12.40 -1.41 -12.68
CA ASP A 31 11.94 -1.37 -14.07
C ASP A 31 11.16 -0.09 -14.42
N LEU A 32 10.90 0.79 -13.43
CA LEU A 32 10.08 1.99 -13.62
C LEU A 32 10.90 3.24 -13.99
N PRO A 33 10.32 4.16 -14.78
CA PRO A 33 10.96 5.43 -15.11
C PRO A 33 11.15 6.32 -13.88
N ARG A 34 12.40 6.50 -13.43
CA ARG A 34 12.76 7.27 -12.22
C ARG A 34 12.11 8.66 -12.13
N ALA A 35 11.96 9.37 -13.25
CA ALA A 35 11.38 10.71 -13.28
C ALA A 35 9.89 10.75 -12.88
N SER A 36 9.17 9.64 -13.03
CA SER A 36 7.75 9.52 -12.65
C SER A 36 7.47 8.59 -11.49
N THR A 37 8.52 8.10 -10.81
CA THR A 37 8.41 7.19 -9.66
C THR A 37 8.74 7.90 -8.35
N THR A 38 7.84 7.76 -7.37
CA THR A 38 8.06 8.14 -5.98
C THR A 38 8.13 6.88 -5.13
N VAL A 39 9.19 6.72 -4.34
CA VAL A 39 9.34 5.57 -3.42
C VAL A 39 9.01 6.05 -2.01
N LEU A 40 8.04 5.42 -1.37
CA LEU A 40 7.71 5.66 0.02
C LEU A 40 8.59 4.79 0.91
N GLU A 41 9.13 5.37 1.98
CA GLU A 41 9.84 4.60 2.98
C GLU A 41 8.85 3.75 3.79
N ALA A 42 9.06 2.43 3.81
CA ALA A 42 8.38 1.58 4.76
C ALA A 42 8.88 1.87 6.19
N PRO A 43 8.01 1.85 7.22
CA PRO A 43 8.45 1.90 8.59
C PRO A 43 9.49 0.78 8.86
N PRO A 44 10.66 1.12 9.41
CA PRO A 44 11.69 0.12 9.73
C PRO A 44 11.23 -0.81 10.85
N GLU A 45 10.29 -0.38 11.69
CA GLU A 45 9.65 -1.18 12.72
C GLU A 45 8.40 -1.91 12.23
N ALA A 46 8.11 -3.04 12.88
CA ALA A 46 6.86 -3.75 12.67
C ALA A 46 5.64 -2.94 13.13
N GLY A 47 5.79 -2.04 14.11
CA GLY A 47 4.68 -1.41 14.80
C GLY A 47 4.03 -2.32 15.85
N ASP A 48 2.88 -1.92 16.36
CA ASP A 48 2.15 -2.58 17.43
C ASP A 48 0.64 -2.54 17.17
N ALA A 49 -0.15 -3.29 17.95
CA ALA A 49 -1.58 -3.48 17.72
C ALA A 49 -2.46 -2.29 18.15
N GLN A 50 -1.94 -1.31 18.89
CA GLN A 50 -2.68 -0.13 19.38
C GLN A 50 -4.00 -0.47 20.11
N GLY A 51 -4.01 -1.57 20.88
CA GLY A 51 -5.20 -2.05 21.59
C GLY A 51 -6.28 -2.67 20.68
N THR A 52 -6.00 -2.86 19.40
CA THR A 52 -6.88 -3.52 18.42
C THR A 52 -6.55 -5.00 18.27
N ARG A 53 -7.38 -5.74 17.52
CA ARG A 53 -7.07 -7.11 17.06
C ARG A 53 -6.27 -7.16 15.74
N VAL A 54 -6.00 -6.00 15.15
CA VAL A 54 -5.14 -5.88 13.96
C VAL A 54 -3.69 -5.84 14.43
N GLN A 55 -2.89 -6.80 13.95
CA GLN A 55 -1.46 -6.77 14.21
C GLN A 55 -0.83 -5.56 13.54
N ARG A 56 0.19 -4.95 14.19
CA ARG A 56 1.01 -3.90 13.56
C ARG A 56 0.22 -2.65 13.11
N MET A 57 -0.93 -2.42 13.72
CA MET A 57 -1.84 -1.30 13.44
C MET A 57 -1.13 0.07 13.35
N SER A 58 -0.18 0.37 14.26
CA SER A 58 0.53 1.66 14.22
C SER A 58 1.36 1.86 12.95
N ALA A 59 1.95 0.82 12.38
CA ALA A 59 2.67 0.89 11.11
C ALA A 59 1.72 0.95 9.91
N LEU A 60 0.64 0.18 9.95
CA LEU A 60 -0.38 0.15 8.88
C LEU A 60 -1.07 1.51 8.70
N VAL A 61 -1.45 2.18 9.80
CA VAL A 61 -2.03 3.52 9.75
C VAL A 61 -1.04 4.52 9.14
N ARG A 62 0.22 4.49 9.57
CA ARG A 62 1.26 5.37 9.02
C ARG A 62 1.45 5.16 7.52
N MET A 63 1.49 3.92 7.05
CA MET A 63 1.60 3.63 5.63
C MET A 63 0.37 4.04 4.84
N ARG A 64 -0.84 3.78 5.38
CA ARG A 64 -2.09 4.23 4.76
C ARG A 64 -2.08 5.74 4.50
N GLU A 65 -1.71 6.55 5.49
CA GLU A 65 -1.65 8.01 5.32
C GLU A 65 -0.62 8.42 4.26
N ARG A 66 0.59 7.86 4.30
CA ARG A 66 1.65 8.16 3.31
C ARG A 66 1.21 7.83 1.88
N ILE A 67 0.57 6.68 1.68
CA ILE A 67 0.04 6.27 0.37
C ILE A 67 -1.07 7.23 -0.06
N HIS A 68 -2.00 7.54 0.86
CA HIS A 68 -3.12 8.43 0.58
C HIS A 68 -2.63 9.82 0.14
N GLU A 69 -1.72 10.42 0.88
CA GLU A 69 -1.13 11.73 0.58
C GLU A 69 -0.39 11.72 -0.77
N ALA A 70 0.42 10.68 -1.02
CA ALA A 70 1.18 10.57 -2.26
C ALA A 70 0.27 10.40 -3.49
N VAL A 71 -0.82 9.63 -3.37
CA VAL A 71 -1.82 9.46 -4.45
C VAL A 71 -2.60 10.76 -4.66
N ARG A 72 -3.04 11.44 -3.60
CA ARG A 72 -3.76 12.73 -3.73
C ARG A 72 -2.90 13.82 -4.36
N ALA A 73 -1.60 13.81 -4.08
CA ALA A 73 -0.66 14.78 -4.64
C ALA A 73 -0.31 14.49 -6.11
N ALA A 74 -0.67 13.32 -6.64
CA ALA A 74 -0.51 13.01 -8.04
C ALA A 74 -1.69 13.58 -8.84
N ASP A 75 -1.44 14.64 -9.61
CA ASP A 75 -2.43 15.26 -10.52
C ASP A 75 -2.72 14.40 -11.78
N GLU A 76 -2.26 13.14 -11.79
CA GLU A 76 -2.21 12.26 -12.95
C GLU A 76 -2.60 10.83 -12.54
N PRO A 77 -3.04 9.97 -13.48
CA PRO A 77 -3.30 8.58 -13.20
C PRO A 77 -2.13 7.92 -12.48
N THR A 78 -2.41 7.25 -11.37
CA THR A 78 -1.38 6.73 -10.47
C THR A 78 -1.44 5.21 -10.40
N VAL A 79 -0.27 4.59 -10.52
CA VAL A 79 -0.08 3.15 -10.29
C VAL A 79 0.65 2.99 -8.96
N VAL A 80 0.03 2.29 -8.01
CA VAL A 80 0.65 1.97 -6.74
C VAL A 80 1.26 0.58 -6.82
N ILE A 81 2.56 0.50 -6.60
CA ILE A 81 3.31 -0.75 -6.49
C ILE A 81 3.42 -1.08 -5.01
N GLY A 82 2.54 -1.97 -4.55
CA GLY A 82 2.49 -2.40 -3.16
C GLY A 82 3.47 -3.49 -2.80
N GLY A 83 3.44 -3.87 -1.52
CA GLY A 83 3.84 -5.20 -1.06
C GLY A 83 2.59 -6.04 -0.82
N ASP A 84 1.96 -5.91 0.34
CA ASP A 84 0.66 -6.56 0.64
C ASP A 84 -0.56 -5.77 0.13
N CYS A 85 -1.71 -6.46 -0.01
CA CYS A 85 -2.96 -5.88 -0.53
C CYS A 85 -3.52 -4.71 0.31
N GLY A 86 -3.07 -4.56 1.57
CA GLY A 86 -3.48 -3.48 2.45
C GLY A 86 -3.12 -2.09 1.92
N VAL A 87 -2.15 -1.97 0.99
CA VAL A 87 -1.82 -0.67 0.35
C VAL A 87 -3.00 -0.09 -0.43
N ALA A 88 -3.91 -0.95 -0.90
CA ALA A 88 -5.06 -0.52 -1.69
C ALA A 88 -5.98 0.41 -0.89
N LEU A 89 -6.07 0.24 0.44
CA LEU A 89 -6.91 1.10 1.27
C LEU A 89 -6.46 2.57 1.20
N GLY A 90 -5.16 2.84 1.28
CA GLY A 90 -4.62 4.19 1.12
C GLY A 90 -4.88 4.75 -0.27
N ALA A 91 -4.64 3.93 -1.31
CA ALA A 91 -4.77 4.34 -2.70
C ALA A 91 -6.22 4.61 -3.13
N VAL A 92 -7.12 3.66 -2.87
CA VAL A 92 -8.54 3.75 -3.23
C VAL A 92 -9.22 4.89 -2.47
N SER A 93 -8.92 5.05 -1.18
CA SER A 93 -9.50 6.15 -0.39
C SER A 93 -9.05 7.55 -0.85
N ALA A 94 -7.89 7.66 -1.51
CA ALA A 94 -7.41 8.93 -2.07
C ALA A 94 -8.23 9.39 -3.28
N VAL A 95 -8.80 8.46 -4.03
CA VAL A 95 -9.58 8.71 -5.26
C VAL A 95 -11.08 8.41 -5.11
N ALA A 96 -11.52 8.08 -3.89
CA ALA A 96 -12.92 7.75 -3.60
C ALA A 96 -13.86 8.92 -3.96
N GLY A 97 -14.97 8.57 -4.61
CA GLY A 97 -16.04 9.46 -5.03
C GLY A 97 -17.23 8.65 -5.54
N ASP A 98 -18.36 9.29 -5.78
CA ASP A 98 -19.63 8.62 -6.10
C ASP A 98 -19.57 7.81 -7.42
N ASP A 99 -18.70 8.20 -8.35
CA ASP A 99 -18.53 7.54 -9.65
C ASP A 99 -17.42 6.46 -9.66
N LEU A 100 -16.82 6.14 -8.50
CA LEU A 100 -15.75 5.15 -8.42
C LEU A 100 -16.30 3.72 -8.48
N ALA A 101 -15.79 2.93 -9.42
CA ALA A 101 -15.93 1.47 -9.43
C ALA A 101 -14.57 0.81 -9.14
N VAL A 102 -14.56 -0.18 -8.24
CA VAL A 102 -13.37 -0.99 -7.94
C VAL A 102 -13.50 -2.35 -8.60
N VAL A 103 -12.54 -2.70 -9.44
CA VAL A 103 -12.38 -4.06 -9.97
C VAL A 103 -11.28 -4.74 -9.18
N TRP A 104 -11.67 -5.68 -8.31
CA TRP A 104 -10.74 -6.42 -7.45
C TRP A 104 -10.36 -7.75 -8.09
N LEU A 105 -9.09 -7.88 -8.50
CA LEU A 105 -8.56 -9.08 -9.13
C LEU A 105 -7.63 -9.80 -8.14
N ASP A 106 -8.20 -10.69 -7.34
CA ASP A 106 -7.48 -11.48 -6.35
C ASP A 106 -8.15 -12.86 -6.20
N ALA A 107 -7.41 -13.85 -5.73
CA ALA A 107 -7.97 -15.14 -5.34
C ALA A 107 -8.89 -15.04 -4.11
N HIS A 108 -8.74 -13.97 -3.31
CA HIS A 108 -9.50 -13.72 -2.10
C HIS A 108 -10.27 -12.39 -2.18
N ALA A 109 -11.38 -12.29 -1.44
CA ALA A 109 -12.18 -11.07 -1.44
C ALA A 109 -11.60 -9.94 -0.56
N ASP A 110 -10.68 -10.26 0.36
CA ASP A 110 -10.11 -9.32 1.34
C ASP A 110 -11.15 -8.55 2.19
N LEU A 111 -12.30 -9.19 2.45
CA LEU A 111 -13.41 -8.63 3.23
C LEU A 111 -13.46 -9.13 4.69
N ASN A 112 -12.39 -9.76 5.18
CA ASN A 112 -12.34 -10.20 6.57
C ASN A 112 -12.22 -8.99 7.50
N THR A 113 -12.85 -9.12 8.67
CA THR A 113 -12.73 -8.13 9.75
C THR A 113 -11.90 -8.70 10.89
N PRO A 114 -11.43 -7.87 11.84
CA PRO A 114 -10.71 -8.38 13.02
C PRO A 114 -11.57 -9.22 13.97
N ASP A 115 -12.89 -9.29 13.73
CA ASP A 115 -13.90 -10.02 14.51
C ASP A 115 -13.81 -11.54 14.44
#